data_AF-A0AAE3XLC3-F1
#
_entry.id   AF-A0AAE3XLC3-F1
#
_cell.length_a   1.000
_cell.length_b   1.000
_cell.length_c   1.000
_cell.angle_alpha   90.00
_cell.angle_beta   90.00
_cell.angle_gamma   90.00
#
_symmetry.space_group_name_H-M   'P 1'
#
loop_
_entity.id
_entity.type
_entity.pdbx_description
1 polymer ?
#
loop_
_entity_poly.entity_id
_entity_poly.type
_entity_poly.pdbx_seq_one_letter_code
_entity_poly.pdbx_strand_id
1 'polypeptide(L)'
;MDFAYDDNIKKDHKSISSPLATAKMPIQRHVGFEFEISWRTYKAKSGKMDEAMQNPGPENSDFLKKKDQIFQSDTFEVQADETTDNQSDFEVITIPFSEDASGLEELRTTGHKLVDFFQQMELVSKASPTKCITLEPMNRFGVVTMDDAFVKPNFPFVITPQMTAGFRLSEIPDFLQDIFPTEASPYGANFRTRFGQKAVTRSHLKDFFYEKHYRSNVANGEIPNKVEAGRKKFLANHPDLPPWSMSPNLRGLLCLIVHYLDSCSKLYLTYPKSAMNLLARTDFAEMFKVLPLKERIYFGPKHPERWLRLVKCCHPYMSWKDPVFKHGVYKDAKDEKDKHILDEVTIQKWLQNIPRGVDMLSKHHFPNFEHAHHLESMGEYRDKTDPGGGTNTTRAPIIEIRGMETIDKPEVLPRWMENAWKMIYALNNRLNLKYGEPFEIDEDKLEVFCAKPPPFRP
;
A
#
# COMPACT_ATOMS: atom_id res chain seq x y z
N MET A 1 -63.96 -12.35 -14.54
CA MET A 1 -62.81 -12.75 -13.71
C MET A 1 -61.61 -12.05 -14.29
N ASP A 2 -61.07 -11.08 -13.55
CA ASP A 2 -59.64 -11.00 -13.17
C ASP A 2 -58.59 -10.87 -14.31
N PHE A 3 -57.60 -9.97 -14.33
CA PHE A 3 -57.10 -8.92 -13.42
C PHE A 3 -56.39 -7.87 -14.30
N ALA A 4 -56.43 -6.60 -13.90
CA ALA A 4 -55.47 -5.59 -14.30
C ALA A 4 -54.18 -5.71 -13.47
N TYR A 5 -53.03 -5.31 -14.03
CA TYR A 5 -51.71 -4.90 -13.45
C TYR A 5 -50.60 -5.29 -14.46
N ASP A 6 -49.52 -4.56 -14.74
CA ASP A 6 -49.05 -3.25 -14.29
C ASP A 6 -47.87 -2.78 -15.17
N ASP A 7 -47.60 -1.49 -15.03
CA ASP A 7 -46.48 -0.66 -15.44
C ASP A 7 -45.15 -1.33 -15.81
N ASN A 8 -44.80 -1.23 -17.10
CA ASN A 8 -43.43 -1.28 -17.59
C ASN A 8 -42.70 0.04 -17.29
N ILE A 9 -42.36 0.29 -16.02
CA ILE A 9 -41.28 1.24 -15.69
C ILE A 9 -39.96 0.49 -15.86
N LYS A 10 -39.47 0.44 -17.10
CA LYS A 10 -38.03 0.25 -17.33
C LYS A 10 -37.35 1.50 -16.80
N LYS A 11 -36.87 1.45 -15.56
CA LYS A 11 -35.89 2.42 -15.07
C LYS A 11 -34.68 2.30 -15.98
N ASP A 12 -34.52 3.26 -16.89
CA ASP A 12 -33.25 3.52 -17.55
C ASP A 12 -32.24 3.84 -16.45
N HIS A 13 -31.52 2.81 -15.99
CA HIS A 13 -30.27 3.00 -15.27
C HIS A 13 -29.29 3.60 -16.26
N LYS A 14 -29.37 4.92 -16.47
CA LYS A 14 -28.25 5.69 -17.01
C LYS A 14 -27.07 5.33 -16.13
N SER A 15 -26.14 4.55 -16.69
CA SER A 15 -24.81 4.37 -16.13
C SER A 15 -24.26 5.76 -15.86
N ILE A 16 -24.29 6.17 -14.60
CA ILE A 16 -23.60 7.36 -14.15
C ILE A 16 -22.13 6.97 -14.26
N SER A 17 -21.49 7.35 -15.37
CA SER A 17 -20.05 7.23 -15.49
C SER A 17 -19.44 8.11 -14.41
N SER A 18 -19.06 7.51 -13.29
CA SER A 18 -18.47 8.20 -12.16
C SER A 18 -17.22 8.95 -12.63
N PRO A 19 -17.03 10.23 -12.25
CA PRO A 19 -15.75 10.90 -12.38
C PRO A 19 -14.60 10.09 -11.77
N LEU A 20 -14.84 9.25 -10.75
CA LEU A 20 -13.83 8.34 -10.19
C LEU A 20 -13.52 7.14 -11.10
N ALA A 21 -14.51 6.57 -11.80
CA ALA A 21 -14.29 5.46 -12.74
C ALA A 21 -13.43 5.87 -13.96
N THR A 22 -13.31 7.17 -14.22
CA THR A 22 -12.47 7.75 -15.28
C THR A 22 -11.33 8.60 -14.78
N ALA A 23 -11.19 8.79 -13.45
CA ALA A 23 -10.00 9.32 -12.84
C ALA A 23 -8.88 8.28 -13.00
N LYS A 24 -8.32 8.20 -14.22
CA LYS A 24 -6.92 7.85 -14.42
C LYS A 24 -6.19 8.71 -13.40
N MET A 25 -5.78 8.14 -12.26
CA MET A 25 -5.07 8.87 -11.22
C MET A 25 -4.09 9.81 -11.94
N PRO A 26 -4.33 11.13 -11.90
CA PRO A 26 -3.33 12.08 -12.31
C PRO A 26 -2.31 11.99 -11.18
N ILE A 27 -1.31 11.11 -11.34
CA ILE A 27 -0.31 10.78 -10.31
C ILE A 27 0.69 11.94 -10.22
N GLN A 28 0.21 13.16 -10.05
CA GLN A 28 1.08 14.30 -9.83
C GLN A 28 0.86 14.78 -8.40
N ARG A 29 1.72 14.35 -7.50
CA ARG A 29 1.77 14.75 -6.11
C ARG A 29 0.47 14.48 -5.38
N HIS A 30 -0.01 13.23 -5.47
CA HIS A 30 -1.23 12.84 -4.78
C HIS A 30 -0.95 11.74 -3.76
N VAL A 31 -1.58 11.85 -2.60
CA VAL A 31 -1.55 10.86 -1.52
C VAL A 31 -2.91 10.18 -1.47
N GLY A 32 -2.95 8.90 -1.84
CA GLY A 32 -4.13 8.06 -1.73
C GLY A 32 -4.16 7.30 -0.41
N PHE A 33 -5.34 7.14 0.16
CA PHE A 33 -5.58 6.31 1.34
C PHE A 33 -6.59 5.21 1.06
N GLU A 34 -6.29 4.04 1.60
CA GLU A 34 -7.13 2.84 1.55
C GLU A 34 -7.30 2.33 2.99
N PHE A 35 -8.49 1.87 3.33
CA PHE A 35 -8.84 1.41 4.68
C PHE A 35 -9.51 0.05 4.58
N GLU A 36 -8.78 -1.00 4.93
CA GLU A 36 -9.36 -2.33 5.08
C GLU A 36 -10.08 -2.40 6.42
N ILE A 37 -11.36 -2.76 6.40
CA ILE A 37 -12.17 -2.99 7.59
C ILE A 37 -12.42 -4.48 7.70
N SER A 38 -12.28 -5.05 8.91
CA SER A 38 -12.42 -6.48 9.18
C SER A 38 -13.82 -7.08 8.93
N TRP A 39 -14.71 -6.32 8.29
CA TRP A 39 -16.09 -6.65 8.00
C TRP A 39 -16.19 -7.32 6.64
N ARG A 40 -17.08 -8.30 6.52
CA ARG A 40 -17.24 -9.08 5.29
C ARG A 40 -18.36 -8.54 4.44
N THR A 41 -18.16 -8.48 3.13
CA THR A 41 -19.13 -7.98 2.16
C THR A 41 -19.66 -9.11 1.30
N TYR A 42 -20.95 -9.02 0.97
CA TYR A 42 -21.69 -10.07 0.24
C TYR A 42 -22.66 -9.42 -0.73
N LYS A 43 -23.07 -10.19 -1.74
CA LYS A 43 -24.16 -9.87 -2.65
C LYS A 43 -25.30 -10.87 -2.45
N ALA A 44 -26.50 -10.40 -2.16
CA ALA A 44 -27.67 -11.26 -2.09
C ALA A 44 -28.01 -11.83 -3.48
N LYS A 45 -28.43 -13.09 -3.52
CA LYS A 45 -29.01 -13.67 -4.74
C LYS A 45 -30.35 -13.03 -5.03
N SER A 46 -30.72 -12.97 -6.31
CA SER A 46 -31.98 -12.36 -6.77
C SER A 46 -33.17 -12.85 -5.94
N GLY A 47 -33.87 -11.92 -5.29
CA GLY A 47 -35.05 -12.20 -4.47
C GLY A 47 -34.78 -12.86 -3.12
N LYS A 48 -33.52 -12.92 -2.67
CA LYS A 48 -33.11 -13.58 -1.41
C LYS A 48 -32.49 -12.63 -0.38
N MET A 49 -32.81 -11.34 -0.42
CA MET A 49 -32.17 -10.35 0.47
C MET A 49 -32.41 -10.69 1.94
N ASP A 50 -33.66 -10.98 2.32
CA ASP A 50 -34.03 -11.28 3.70
C ASP A 50 -33.34 -12.54 4.22
N GLU A 51 -33.29 -13.60 3.40
CA GLU A 51 -32.60 -14.86 3.75
C GLU A 51 -31.08 -14.67 3.82
N ALA A 52 -30.50 -13.92 2.89
CA ALA A 52 -29.06 -13.64 2.86
C ALA A 52 -28.61 -12.81 4.07
N MET A 53 -29.42 -11.83 4.48
CA MET A 53 -29.13 -11.01 5.67
C MET A 53 -29.15 -11.82 6.98
N GLN A 54 -29.98 -12.86 7.05
CA GLN A 54 -30.05 -13.75 8.21
C GLN A 54 -28.98 -14.85 8.18
N ASN A 55 -28.69 -15.39 7.00
CA ASN A 55 -27.74 -16.47 6.81
C ASN A 55 -26.96 -16.26 5.49
N PRO A 56 -25.82 -15.52 5.55
CA PRO A 56 -24.97 -15.26 4.40
C PRO A 56 -24.13 -16.50 4.07
N GLY A 57 -24.80 -17.48 3.48
CA GLY A 57 -24.22 -18.70 2.93
C GLY A 57 -24.31 -18.74 1.41
N PRO A 58 -23.59 -19.68 0.75
CA PRO A 58 -23.58 -19.83 -0.71
C PRO A 58 -24.96 -20.13 -1.31
N GLU A 59 -25.94 -20.56 -0.51
CA GLU A 59 -27.31 -20.77 -0.91
C GLU A 59 -28.10 -19.46 -1.12
N ASN A 60 -27.73 -18.39 -0.42
CA ASN A 60 -28.47 -17.13 -0.37
C ASN A 60 -27.66 -15.93 -0.88
N SER A 61 -26.34 -16.04 -0.91
CA SER A 61 -25.44 -14.96 -1.29
C SER A 61 -24.30 -15.44 -2.18
N ASP A 62 -23.74 -14.52 -2.93
CA ASP A 62 -22.49 -14.65 -3.65
C ASP A 62 -21.46 -13.69 -3.04
N PHE A 63 -20.17 -14.01 -3.19
CA PHE A 63 -19.10 -13.10 -2.80
C PHE A 63 -18.94 -12.01 -3.85
N LEU A 64 -18.66 -10.79 -3.37
CA LEU A 64 -18.35 -9.67 -4.25
C LEU A 64 -16.96 -9.84 -4.83
N LYS A 65 -16.80 -9.54 -6.12
CA LYS A 65 -15.49 -9.58 -6.76
C LYS A 65 -14.67 -8.38 -6.34
N LYS A 66 -13.35 -8.52 -6.40
CA LYS A 66 -12.45 -7.41 -6.18
C LYS A 66 -12.83 -6.18 -7.04
N LYS A 67 -12.87 -5.00 -6.41
CA LYS A 67 -13.30 -3.72 -7.01
C LYS A 67 -14.78 -3.61 -7.36
N ASP A 68 -15.63 -4.57 -6.96
CA ASP A 68 -17.07 -4.36 -7.01
C ASP A 68 -17.42 -3.20 -6.06
N GLN A 69 -17.90 -2.11 -6.65
CA GLN A 69 -18.24 -0.88 -5.94
C GLN A 69 -19.63 -1.03 -5.29
N ILE A 70 -19.68 -0.89 -3.96
CA ILE A 70 -20.91 -1.03 -3.18
C ILE A 70 -21.48 0.32 -2.70
N PHE A 71 -20.63 1.33 -2.57
CA PHE A 71 -21.04 2.67 -2.16
C PHE A 71 -20.10 3.73 -2.75
N GLN A 72 -20.66 4.88 -3.11
CA GLN A 72 -19.94 6.01 -3.68
C GLN A 72 -20.28 7.30 -2.94
N SER A 73 -19.26 7.95 -2.37
CA SER A 73 -19.30 9.34 -1.88
C SER A 73 -18.67 10.27 -2.93
N ASP A 74 -18.68 11.57 -2.68
CA ASP A 74 -17.95 12.58 -3.47
C ASP A 74 -16.43 12.54 -3.24
N THR A 75 -15.97 12.08 -2.07
CA THR A 75 -14.55 12.06 -1.69
C THR A 75 -13.96 10.67 -1.43
N PHE A 76 -14.78 9.63 -1.40
CA PHE A 76 -14.35 8.24 -1.23
C PHE A 76 -15.34 7.27 -1.86
N GLU A 77 -14.93 6.02 -1.97
CA GLU A 77 -15.78 4.91 -2.37
C GLU A 77 -15.56 3.72 -1.46
N VAL A 78 -16.52 2.79 -1.48
CA VAL A 78 -16.41 1.51 -0.81
C VAL A 78 -16.45 0.41 -1.86
N GLN A 79 -15.47 -0.49 -1.77
CA GLN A 79 -15.31 -1.62 -2.66
C GLN A 79 -15.17 -2.91 -1.85
N ALA A 80 -15.37 -4.03 -2.54
CA ALA A 80 -14.97 -5.33 -2.07
C ALA A 80 -13.49 -5.58 -2.38
N ASP A 81 -12.70 -6.04 -1.39
CA ASP A 81 -11.38 -6.64 -1.61
C ASP A 81 -11.44 -8.15 -1.41
N GLU A 82 -11.16 -8.91 -2.47
CA GLU A 82 -11.29 -10.38 -2.47
C GLU A 82 -10.16 -11.05 -1.68
N THR A 83 -10.51 -12.06 -0.90
CA THR A 83 -9.60 -12.87 -0.07
C THR A 83 -9.59 -14.34 -0.52
N THR A 84 -8.60 -15.14 -0.09
CA THR A 84 -8.41 -16.54 -0.53
C THR A 84 -9.60 -17.45 -0.26
N ASP A 85 -10.38 -17.17 0.78
CA ASP A 85 -11.37 -18.10 1.31
C ASP A 85 -12.73 -17.96 0.62
N ASN A 86 -12.74 -17.45 -0.62
CA ASN A 86 -13.92 -16.90 -1.28
C ASN A 86 -14.64 -15.96 -0.31
N GLN A 87 -13.97 -14.95 0.22
CA GLN A 87 -14.63 -13.94 1.06
C GLN A 87 -14.17 -12.58 0.57
N SER A 88 -14.96 -11.55 0.85
CA SER A 88 -14.63 -10.20 0.43
C SER A 88 -14.62 -9.30 1.65
N ASP A 89 -13.53 -8.57 1.83
CA ASP A 89 -13.40 -7.55 2.86
C ASP A 89 -14.05 -6.25 2.42
N PHE A 90 -14.44 -5.45 3.40
CA PHE A 90 -14.94 -4.11 3.22
C PHE A 90 -13.75 -3.16 3.12
N GLU A 91 -13.56 -2.55 1.95
CA GLU A 91 -12.46 -1.63 1.70
C GLU A 91 -12.99 -0.23 1.39
N VAL A 92 -12.44 0.79 2.04
CA VAL A 92 -12.75 2.19 1.73
C VAL A 92 -11.56 2.83 1.05
N ILE A 93 -11.78 3.44 -0.11
CA ILE A 93 -10.73 4.07 -0.93
C ILE A 93 -11.07 5.55 -1.08
N THR A 94 -10.12 6.42 -0.76
CA THR A 94 -10.27 7.88 -0.92
C THR A 94 -9.92 8.32 -2.34
N ILE A 95 -10.49 9.44 -2.78
CA ILE A 95 -9.88 10.20 -3.87
C ILE A 95 -8.49 10.64 -3.39
N PRO A 96 -7.42 10.45 -4.17
CA PRO A 96 -6.10 10.91 -3.77
C PRO A 96 -6.06 12.43 -3.53
N PHE A 97 -5.32 12.86 -2.51
CA PHE A 97 -5.24 14.28 -2.12
C PHE A 97 -3.96 14.91 -2.64
N SER A 98 -4.06 16.09 -3.26
CA SER A 98 -2.88 16.83 -3.71
C SER A 98 -1.93 17.17 -2.54
N GLU A 99 -0.62 17.18 -2.78
CA GLU A 99 0.41 17.59 -1.81
C GLU A 99 0.53 19.13 -1.74
N ASP A 100 -0.58 19.83 -1.50
CA ASP A 100 -0.67 21.27 -1.26
C ASP A 100 -1.71 21.63 -0.18
N ALA A 101 -1.92 22.92 0.08
CA ALA A 101 -2.88 23.38 1.09
C ALA A 101 -4.33 23.00 0.77
N SER A 102 -4.73 22.99 -0.50
CA SER A 102 -6.07 22.59 -0.92
C SER A 102 -6.31 21.11 -0.66
N GLY A 103 -5.36 20.26 -1.05
CA GLY A 103 -5.43 18.82 -0.80
C GLY A 103 -5.42 18.47 0.69
N LEU A 104 -4.71 19.24 1.53
CA LEU A 104 -4.76 19.08 2.98
C LEU A 104 -6.15 19.40 3.57
N GLU A 105 -6.80 20.45 3.08
CA GLU A 105 -8.16 20.82 3.53
C GLU A 105 -9.21 19.80 3.07
N GLU A 106 -9.10 19.33 1.83
CA GLU A 106 -9.92 18.23 1.30
C GLU A 106 -9.72 16.94 2.12
N LEU A 107 -8.48 16.64 2.52
CA LEU A 107 -8.14 15.51 3.38
C LEU A 107 -8.81 15.63 4.75
N ARG A 108 -8.75 16.79 5.40
CA ARG A 108 -9.39 17.03 6.70
C ARG A 108 -10.91 16.85 6.61
N THR A 109 -11.52 17.46 5.60
CA THR A 109 -12.96 17.32 5.33
C THR A 109 -13.35 15.86 5.11
N THR A 110 -12.58 15.13 4.30
CA THR A 110 -12.82 13.72 4.02
C THR A 110 -12.61 12.85 5.25
N GLY A 111 -11.57 13.12 6.04
CA GLY A 111 -11.29 12.43 7.30
C GLY A 111 -12.47 12.53 8.26
N HIS A 112 -13.02 13.73 8.48
CA HIS A 112 -14.20 13.92 9.31
C HIS A 112 -15.43 13.17 8.78
N LYS A 113 -15.66 13.23 7.46
CA LYS A 113 -16.75 12.49 6.81
C LYS A 113 -16.61 10.97 6.99
N LEU A 114 -15.39 10.44 6.93
CA LEU A 114 -15.09 9.02 7.19
C LEU A 114 -15.33 8.64 8.66
N VAL A 115 -15.02 9.52 9.62
CA VAL A 115 -15.36 9.30 11.04
C VAL A 115 -16.86 9.14 11.21
N ASP A 116 -17.64 10.07 10.68
CA ASP A 116 -19.10 10.04 10.79
C ASP A 116 -19.70 8.80 10.09
N PHE A 117 -19.12 8.41 8.95
CA PHE A 117 -19.48 7.20 8.21
C PHE A 117 -19.22 5.95 9.06
N PHE A 118 -18.01 5.80 9.62
CA PHE A 118 -17.65 4.65 10.45
C PHE A 118 -18.41 4.59 11.77
N GLN A 119 -18.65 5.72 12.42
CA GLN A 119 -19.47 5.77 13.63
C GLN A 119 -20.92 5.37 13.35
N GLN A 120 -21.48 5.78 12.21
CA GLN A 120 -22.82 5.35 11.80
C GLN A 120 -22.86 3.86 11.52
N MET A 121 -21.85 3.31 10.82
CA MET A 121 -21.74 1.86 10.62
C MET A 121 -21.66 1.11 11.94
N GLU A 122 -20.82 1.57 12.87
CA GLU A 122 -20.66 0.97 14.18
C GLU A 122 -21.95 1.04 15.03
N LEU A 123 -22.69 2.15 14.92
CA LEU A 123 -23.98 2.31 15.60
C LEU A 123 -25.02 1.30 15.07
N VAL A 124 -25.13 1.17 13.74
CA VAL A 124 -26.06 0.23 13.10
C VAL A 124 -25.68 -1.21 13.44
N SER A 125 -24.37 -1.54 13.44
CA SER A 125 -23.91 -2.88 13.79
C SER A 125 -24.09 -3.19 15.29
N LYS A 126 -23.87 -2.24 16.21
CA LYS A 126 -24.13 -2.43 17.64
C LYS A 126 -25.62 -2.65 17.95
N ALA A 127 -26.52 -2.07 17.16
CA ALA A 127 -27.95 -2.32 17.27
C ALA A 127 -28.35 -3.73 16.80
N SER A 128 -27.48 -4.43 16.07
CA SER A 128 -27.73 -5.79 15.55
C SER A 128 -26.41 -6.57 15.35
N PRO A 129 -25.68 -6.90 16.44
CA PRO A 129 -24.29 -7.35 16.36
C PRO A 129 -24.08 -8.70 15.65
N THR A 130 -25.15 -9.49 15.51
CA THR A 130 -25.14 -10.78 14.84
C THR A 130 -25.78 -10.77 13.45
N LYS A 131 -26.40 -9.65 13.04
CA LYS A 131 -27.10 -9.56 11.75
C LYS A 131 -26.26 -8.82 10.72
N CYS A 132 -26.46 -9.20 9.47
CA CYS A 132 -25.97 -8.40 8.36
C CYS A 132 -26.71 -7.06 8.32
N ILE A 133 -26.08 -6.04 7.73
CA ILE A 133 -26.63 -4.70 7.57
C ILE A 133 -26.53 -4.28 6.10
N THR A 134 -27.52 -3.54 5.62
CA THR A 134 -27.41 -2.85 4.32
C THR A 134 -26.64 -1.54 4.51
N LEU A 135 -26.16 -0.96 3.41
CA LEU A 135 -25.52 0.36 3.42
C LEU A 135 -26.51 1.52 3.23
N GLU A 136 -27.81 1.25 3.13
CA GLU A 136 -28.84 2.29 2.99
C GLU A 136 -28.78 3.37 4.09
N PRO A 137 -28.52 3.04 5.38
CA PRO A 137 -28.38 4.07 6.41
C PRO A 137 -27.18 5.02 6.21
N MET A 138 -26.27 4.71 5.26
CA MET A 138 -25.14 5.54 4.88
C MET A 138 -25.45 6.52 3.74
N ASN A 139 -26.67 6.52 3.17
CA ASN A 139 -27.05 7.39 2.04
C ASN A 139 -26.93 8.90 2.32
N ARG A 140 -26.77 9.30 3.59
CA ARG A 140 -26.44 10.70 3.94
C ARG A 140 -25.01 11.10 3.55
N PHE A 141 -24.12 10.14 3.33
CA PHE A 141 -22.71 10.37 2.98
C PHE A 141 -22.42 10.17 1.49
N GLY A 142 -23.36 9.61 0.73
CA GLY A 142 -23.14 9.15 -0.64
C GLY A 142 -24.31 8.30 -1.12
N VAL A 143 -24.08 7.44 -2.10
CA VAL A 143 -25.11 6.62 -2.73
C VAL A 143 -24.67 5.16 -2.73
N VAL A 144 -25.55 4.26 -2.30
CA VAL A 144 -25.38 2.81 -2.50
C VAL A 144 -25.44 2.53 -4.01
N THR A 145 -24.39 1.94 -4.55
CA THR A 145 -24.29 1.62 -5.99
C THR A 145 -24.76 0.20 -6.31
N MET A 146 -24.93 -0.63 -5.26
CA MET A 146 -25.34 -2.02 -5.37
C MET A 146 -26.38 -2.33 -4.29
N ASP A 147 -27.66 -2.26 -4.66
CA ASP A 147 -28.79 -2.40 -3.72
C ASP A 147 -28.90 -3.79 -3.08
N ASP A 148 -28.33 -4.82 -3.72
CA ASP A 148 -28.27 -6.20 -3.21
C ASP A 148 -26.98 -6.49 -2.43
N ALA A 149 -26.10 -5.50 -2.22
CA ALA A 149 -24.93 -5.65 -1.36
C ALA A 149 -25.28 -5.45 0.12
N PHE A 150 -24.66 -6.26 0.97
CA PHE A 150 -24.77 -6.14 2.42
C PHE A 150 -23.45 -6.49 3.11
N VAL A 151 -23.34 -6.09 4.37
CA VAL A 151 -22.14 -6.24 5.17
C VAL A 151 -22.43 -7.05 6.42
N LYS A 152 -21.57 -8.01 6.73
CA LYS A 152 -21.56 -8.73 8.01
C LYS A 152 -20.52 -8.08 8.91
N PRO A 153 -20.94 -7.38 9.99
CA PRO A 153 -20.02 -6.78 10.92
C PRO A 153 -19.12 -7.82 11.59
N ASN A 154 -17.88 -7.42 11.89
CA ASN A 154 -16.96 -8.17 12.71
C ASN A 154 -16.53 -7.30 13.89
N PHE A 155 -16.46 -7.89 15.09
CA PHE A 155 -16.12 -7.18 16.32
C PHE A 155 -14.83 -7.75 16.93
N PRO A 156 -13.89 -6.89 17.39
CA PRO A 156 -13.98 -5.42 17.43
C PRO A 156 -13.93 -4.78 16.02
N PHE A 157 -14.48 -3.57 15.91
CA PHE A 157 -14.31 -2.73 14.73
C PHE A 157 -12.85 -2.31 14.63
N VAL A 158 -12.19 -2.69 13.54
CA VAL A 158 -10.76 -2.45 13.32
C VAL A 158 -10.58 -1.94 11.90
N ILE A 159 -9.93 -0.79 11.79
CA ILE A 159 -9.49 -0.20 10.52
C ILE A 159 -8.00 -0.51 10.35
N THR A 160 -7.61 -1.04 9.19
CA THR A 160 -6.22 -1.24 8.80
C THR A 160 -5.88 -0.25 7.70
N PRO A 161 -5.36 0.94 8.05
CA PRO A 161 -5.04 1.96 7.08
C PRO A 161 -3.81 1.60 6.22
N GLN A 162 -3.89 1.99 4.95
CA GLN A 162 -2.84 1.91 3.95
C GLN A 162 -2.74 3.25 3.23
N MET A 163 -1.56 3.56 2.69
CA MET A 163 -1.33 4.82 1.99
C MET A 163 -0.47 4.60 0.76
N THR A 164 -0.87 5.15 -0.39
CA THR A 164 -0.12 5.10 -1.64
C THR A 164 0.29 6.50 -2.05
N ALA A 165 1.59 6.72 -2.26
CA ALA A 165 2.11 8.03 -2.67
C ALA A 165 3.40 7.89 -3.50
N GLY A 166 3.79 8.98 -4.17
CA GLY A 166 5.11 9.13 -4.77
C GLY A 166 6.19 9.40 -3.70
N PHE A 167 7.30 8.66 -3.75
CA PHE A 167 8.46 8.88 -2.87
C PHE A 167 9.71 9.15 -3.68
N ARG A 168 10.42 10.22 -3.35
CA ARG A 168 11.78 10.40 -3.85
C ARG A 168 12.66 9.26 -3.35
N LEU A 169 13.34 8.55 -4.27
CA LEU A 169 14.25 7.45 -3.91
C LEU A 169 15.28 7.88 -2.86
N SER A 170 15.82 9.10 -2.94
CA SER A 170 16.78 9.63 -1.97
C SER A 170 16.28 9.64 -0.52
N GLU A 171 14.97 9.70 -0.30
CA GLU A 171 14.35 9.88 1.02
C GLU A 171 13.90 8.53 1.64
N ILE A 172 13.85 7.45 0.84
CA ILE A 172 13.47 6.11 1.31
C ILE A 172 14.30 5.62 2.50
N PRO A 173 15.64 5.80 2.54
CA PRO A 173 16.43 5.34 3.68
C PRO A 173 16.00 5.99 4.99
N ASP A 174 15.72 7.29 4.97
CA ASP A 174 15.37 8.04 6.18
C ASP A 174 13.93 7.71 6.58
N PHE A 175 13.03 7.64 5.59
CA PHE A 175 11.67 7.16 5.79
C PHE A 175 11.62 5.78 6.48
N LEU A 176 12.39 4.80 6.00
CA LEU A 176 12.50 3.46 6.61
C LEU A 176 12.95 3.50 8.08
N GLN A 177 13.89 4.39 8.43
CA GLN A 177 14.35 4.54 9.81
C GLN A 177 13.27 5.14 10.70
N ASP A 178 12.47 6.06 10.15
CA ASP A 178 11.40 6.73 10.88
C ASP A 178 10.21 5.80 11.16
N ILE A 179 9.75 5.03 10.16
CA ILE A 179 8.60 4.14 10.32
C ILE A 179 8.94 2.80 10.96
N PHE A 180 10.20 2.34 10.88
CA PHE A 180 10.68 1.14 11.55
C PHE A 180 11.86 1.49 12.44
N PRO A 181 11.65 2.22 13.55
CA PRO A 181 12.76 2.62 14.39
C PRO A 181 13.46 1.41 14.99
N THR A 182 14.80 1.41 14.95
CA THR A 182 15.62 0.38 15.60
C THR A 182 15.52 0.49 17.12
N GLU A 183 15.75 -0.59 17.87
CA GLU A 183 15.73 -0.57 19.35
C GLU A 183 16.75 0.42 19.94
N ALA A 184 17.83 0.70 19.20
CA ALA A 184 18.85 1.68 19.58
C ALA A 184 18.45 3.14 19.29
N SER A 185 17.34 3.37 18.57
CA SER A 185 16.87 4.72 18.27
C SER A 185 16.10 5.30 19.46
N PRO A 186 16.49 6.47 20.00
CA PRO A 186 15.71 7.15 21.03
C PRO A 186 14.29 7.54 20.55
N TYR A 187 14.04 7.49 19.23
CA TYR A 187 12.74 7.73 18.62
C TYR A 187 11.82 6.49 18.64
N GLY A 188 12.38 5.27 18.76
CA GLY A 188 11.59 4.03 18.73
C GLY A 188 10.63 3.84 19.89
N ALA A 189 10.94 4.43 21.05
CA ALA A 189 10.01 4.46 22.19
C ALA A 189 8.89 5.50 22.02
N ASN A 190 9.16 6.60 21.31
CA ASN A 190 8.24 7.74 21.15
C ASN A 190 7.28 7.61 19.96
N PHE A 191 7.66 6.86 18.93
CA PHE A 191 6.77 6.54 17.80
C PHE A 191 5.49 5.84 18.29
N ARG A 192 5.66 4.85 19.19
CA ARG A 192 4.56 4.04 19.73
C ARG A 192 3.56 4.85 20.54
N THR A 193 4.04 5.75 21.39
CA THR A 193 3.17 6.55 22.26
C THR A 193 2.43 7.66 21.52
N ARG A 194 2.92 8.15 20.38
CA ARG A 194 2.38 9.37 19.73
C ARG A 194 1.35 9.12 18.64
N PHE A 195 1.40 7.97 17.98
CA PHE A 195 0.31 7.49 17.13
C PHE A 195 -0.82 6.83 17.93
N GLY A 196 -0.74 6.88 19.26
CA GLY A 196 -1.74 6.22 20.11
C GLY A 196 -1.67 4.70 19.99
N GLN A 197 -0.50 4.11 19.69
CA GLN A 197 -0.30 2.68 19.85
C GLN A 197 -0.42 2.35 21.34
N LYS A 198 -1.64 2.19 21.82
CA LYS A 198 -1.90 1.10 22.75
C LYS A 198 -1.41 -0.11 21.98
N ALA A 199 -0.37 -0.76 22.50
CA ALA A 199 -0.08 -2.12 22.11
C ALA A 199 -1.42 -2.85 22.25
N VAL A 200 -2.13 -3.07 21.13
CA VAL A 200 -3.37 -3.84 21.12
C VAL A 200 -3.01 -5.08 21.89
N THR A 201 -3.67 -5.24 23.04
CA THR A 201 -3.26 -6.19 24.06
C THR A 201 -3.07 -7.52 23.37
N ARG A 202 -1.82 -7.97 23.40
CA ARG A 202 -1.22 -9.05 22.61
C ARG A 202 -1.97 -10.39 22.67
N SER A 203 -3.08 -10.51 23.40
CA SER A 203 -3.73 -11.78 23.71
C SER A 203 -4.77 -12.26 22.70
N HIS A 204 -5.38 -11.41 21.86
CA HIS A 204 -6.50 -11.86 20.98
C HIS A 204 -6.09 -12.12 19.52
N LEU A 205 -4.92 -11.64 19.08
CA LEU A 205 -4.35 -11.90 17.74
C LEU A 205 -3.10 -12.79 17.77
N LYS A 206 -2.77 -13.33 18.96
CA LYS A 206 -1.52 -14.07 19.21
C LYS A 206 -1.51 -15.45 18.56
N ASP A 207 -2.66 -16.02 18.26
CA ASP A 207 -2.75 -17.47 18.10
C ASP A 207 -2.50 -18.00 16.69
N PHE A 208 -2.23 -17.18 15.66
CA PHE A 208 -1.94 -17.78 14.33
C PHE A 208 -0.87 -17.12 13.44
N PHE A 209 -0.61 -15.81 13.47
CA PHE A 209 0.33 -15.20 12.48
C PHE A 209 1.28 -14.09 12.99
N TYR A 210 0.98 -13.37 14.08
CA TYR A 210 1.62 -12.06 14.31
C TYR A 210 2.97 -12.03 15.04
N GLU A 211 3.31 -13.00 15.90
CA GLU A 211 4.56 -12.92 16.68
C GLU A 211 5.83 -13.08 15.80
N LYS A 212 5.69 -13.78 14.67
CA LYS A 212 6.76 -13.96 13.67
C LYS A 212 6.92 -12.74 12.74
N HIS A 213 5.82 -12.10 12.35
CA HIS A 213 5.82 -10.85 11.54
C HIS A 213 6.38 -9.64 12.31
N TYR A 214 6.26 -9.64 13.64
CA TYR A 214 6.80 -8.54 14.45
C TYR A 214 8.35 -8.49 14.45
N ARG A 215 9.03 -9.65 14.48
CA ARG A 215 10.51 -9.69 14.39
C ARG A 215 11.03 -9.26 13.02
N SER A 216 10.24 -9.40 11.94
CA SER A 216 10.61 -8.84 10.64
C SER A 216 10.56 -7.31 10.60
N ASN A 217 9.70 -6.66 11.38
CA ASN A 217 9.56 -5.20 11.36
C ASN A 217 10.75 -4.47 12.01
N VAL A 218 11.31 -4.98 13.12
CA VAL A 218 12.53 -4.41 13.72
C VAL A 218 13.73 -4.52 12.78
N ALA A 219 13.82 -5.62 12.01
CA ALA A 219 14.88 -5.82 11.03
C ALA A 219 14.80 -4.83 9.85
N ASN A 220 13.63 -4.21 9.59
CA ASN A 220 13.46 -3.24 8.51
C ASN A 220 14.16 -1.90 8.82
N GLY A 221 14.19 -1.49 10.09
CA GLY A 221 14.91 -0.29 10.53
C GLY A 221 16.42 -0.33 10.32
N GLU A 222 16.98 -1.55 10.27
CA GLU A 222 18.41 -1.76 10.05
C GLU A 222 18.80 -1.75 8.56
N ILE A 223 17.82 -1.83 7.64
CA ILE A 223 18.08 -1.92 6.20
C ILE A 223 18.96 -0.75 5.71
N PRO A 224 18.69 0.51 6.07
CA PRO A 224 19.54 1.63 5.64
C PRO A 224 21.00 1.50 6.10
N ASN A 225 21.23 0.94 7.29
CA ASN A 225 22.58 0.69 7.81
C ASN A 225 23.26 -0.48 7.09
N LYS A 226 22.53 -1.57 6.80
CA LYS A 226 23.02 -2.71 6.00
C LYS A 226 23.44 -2.26 4.61
N VAL A 227 22.60 -1.47 3.94
CA VAL A 227 22.89 -0.90 2.61
C VAL A 227 24.11 0.01 2.67
N GLU A 228 24.23 0.88 3.66
CA GLU A 228 25.37 1.77 3.78
C GLU A 228 26.69 1.01 4.01
N ALA A 229 26.68 0.01 4.90
CA ALA A 229 27.83 -0.87 5.11
C ALA A 229 28.21 -1.62 3.81
N GLY A 230 27.22 -2.11 3.07
CA GLY A 230 27.41 -2.77 1.79
C GLY A 230 28.01 -1.85 0.72
N ARG A 231 27.52 -0.62 0.60
CA ARG A 231 28.08 0.40 -0.31
C ARG A 231 29.53 0.72 0.01
N LYS A 232 29.86 0.94 1.29
CA LYS A 232 31.25 1.15 1.74
C LYS A 232 32.15 -0.03 1.39
N LYS A 233 31.68 -1.26 1.64
CA LYS A 233 32.41 -2.48 1.28
C LYS A 233 32.60 -2.61 -0.23
N PHE A 234 31.60 -2.26 -1.03
CA PHE A 234 31.70 -2.30 -2.49
C PHE A 234 32.74 -1.29 -2.99
N LEU A 235 32.70 -0.04 -2.51
CA LEU A 235 33.68 1.00 -2.86
C LEU A 235 35.11 0.62 -2.47
N ALA A 236 35.31 0.05 -1.28
CA ALA A 236 36.63 -0.41 -0.85
C ALA A 236 37.23 -1.48 -1.78
N ASN A 237 36.40 -2.28 -2.45
CA ASN A 237 36.82 -3.28 -3.43
C ASN A 237 36.93 -2.74 -4.87
N HIS A 238 36.57 -1.48 -5.10
CA HIS A 238 36.61 -0.83 -6.41
C HIS A 238 37.10 0.62 -6.23
N PRO A 239 38.36 0.83 -5.80
CA PRO A 239 38.89 2.15 -5.46
C PRO A 239 38.93 3.11 -6.66
N ASP A 240 38.93 2.57 -7.88
CA ASP A 240 38.90 3.36 -9.12
C ASP A 240 37.51 3.96 -9.41
N LEU A 241 36.49 3.63 -8.61
CA LEU A 241 35.17 4.20 -8.79
C LEU A 241 35.13 5.66 -8.35
N PRO A 242 34.58 6.54 -9.19
CA PRO A 242 34.49 7.94 -8.85
C PRO A 242 33.42 8.18 -7.77
N PRO A 243 33.55 9.24 -6.96
CA PRO A 243 32.62 9.52 -5.84
C PRO A 243 31.14 9.62 -6.24
N TRP A 244 30.86 9.97 -7.50
CA TRP A 244 29.48 10.06 -8.01
C TRP A 244 28.80 8.70 -8.22
N SER A 245 29.51 7.58 -8.09
CA SER A 245 28.98 6.24 -8.39
C SER A 245 27.97 5.71 -7.35
N MET A 246 27.65 6.51 -6.34
CA MET A 246 26.87 6.14 -5.17
C MET A 246 25.90 7.26 -4.77
N SER A 247 24.96 7.59 -5.65
CA SER A 247 23.96 8.63 -5.43
C SER A 247 22.99 8.29 -4.29
N PRO A 248 22.33 9.29 -3.69
CA PRO A 248 21.24 9.08 -2.75
C PRO A 248 20.09 8.24 -3.34
N ASN A 249 19.77 8.41 -4.63
CA ASN A 249 18.73 7.62 -5.30
C ASN A 249 19.12 6.13 -5.38
N LEU A 250 20.39 5.83 -5.66
CA LEU A 250 20.89 4.45 -5.64
C LEU A 250 20.80 3.84 -4.24
N ARG A 251 21.13 4.60 -3.19
CA ARG A 251 20.95 4.16 -1.79
C ARG A 251 19.48 3.79 -1.53
N GLY A 252 18.54 4.64 -1.93
CA GLY A 252 17.10 4.37 -1.79
C GLY A 252 16.62 3.13 -2.51
N LEU A 253 17.00 2.97 -3.78
CA LEU A 253 16.66 1.79 -4.56
C LEU A 253 17.21 0.51 -3.93
N LEU A 254 18.46 0.55 -3.44
CA LEU A 254 19.06 -0.57 -2.72
C LEU A 254 18.31 -0.89 -1.41
N CYS A 255 17.84 0.13 -0.68
CA CYS A 255 17.01 -0.09 0.51
C CYS A 255 15.71 -0.83 0.18
N LEU A 256 15.00 -0.46 -0.88
CA LEU A 256 13.79 -1.17 -1.30
C LEU A 256 14.09 -2.62 -1.72
N ILE A 257 15.15 -2.84 -2.49
CA ILE A 257 15.54 -4.20 -2.90
C ILE A 257 15.91 -5.05 -1.67
N VAL A 258 16.73 -4.52 -0.77
CA VAL A 258 17.12 -5.23 0.46
C VAL A 258 15.92 -5.48 1.36
N HIS A 259 14.95 -4.55 1.43
CA HIS A 259 13.67 -4.76 2.10
C HIS A 259 12.92 -5.96 1.55
N TYR A 260 12.77 -6.04 0.23
CA TYR A 260 12.09 -7.16 -0.41
C TYR A 260 12.79 -8.49 -0.14
N LEU A 261 14.12 -8.53 -0.25
CA LEU A 261 14.89 -9.73 0.04
C LEU A 261 14.75 -10.15 1.51
N ASP A 262 14.84 -9.21 2.46
CA ASP A 262 14.69 -9.49 3.88
C ASP A 262 13.27 -9.97 4.24
N SER A 263 12.24 -9.42 3.60
CA SER A 263 10.84 -9.78 3.83
C SER A 263 10.47 -11.13 3.21
N CYS A 264 10.82 -11.36 1.94
CA CYS A 264 10.46 -12.60 1.23
C CYS A 264 11.22 -13.84 1.74
N SER A 265 12.36 -13.65 2.42
CA SER A 265 13.18 -14.76 2.89
C SER A 265 12.74 -15.40 4.21
N LYS A 266 11.76 -14.78 4.91
CA LYS A 266 11.40 -15.17 6.30
C LYS A 266 10.01 -15.79 6.45
N LEU A 267 9.14 -15.64 5.44
CA LEU A 267 7.70 -15.87 5.57
C LEU A 267 7.23 -16.93 4.56
N TYR A 268 6.31 -17.79 5.01
CA TYR A 268 5.49 -18.61 4.13
C TYR A 268 4.30 -17.75 3.72
N LEU A 269 4.11 -17.55 2.41
CA LEU A 269 3.18 -16.54 1.91
C LEU A 269 2.14 -17.19 1.00
N THR A 270 0.87 -16.99 1.31
CA THR A 270 -0.23 -17.18 0.35
C THR A 270 -0.30 -15.99 -0.61
N TYR A 271 0.04 -14.79 -0.12
CA TYR A 271 0.04 -13.55 -0.88
C TYR A 271 1.37 -12.81 -0.77
N PRO A 272 2.15 -12.70 -1.86
CA PRO A 272 3.41 -11.95 -1.90
C PRO A 272 3.35 -10.55 -1.29
N LYS A 273 2.26 -9.81 -1.58
CA LYS A 273 2.06 -8.44 -1.11
C LYS A 273 2.04 -8.33 0.43
N SER A 274 1.59 -9.36 1.15
CA SER A 274 1.48 -9.33 2.61
C SER A 274 2.83 -9.38 3.34
N ALA A 275 3.91 -9.72 2.63
CA ALA A 275 5.27 -9.68 3.19
C ALA A 275 5.85 -8.26 3.26
N MET A 276 5.29 -7.31 2.53
CA MET A 276 5.87 -5.99 2.33
C MET A 276 5.07 -4.93 3.08
N ASN A 277 5.74 -4.22 3.99
CA ASN A 277 5.17 -3.00 4.53
C ASN A 277 5.42 -1.81 3.58
N LEU A 278 6.44 -1.90 2.72
CA LEU A 278 6.70 -0.95 1.64
C LEU A 278 6.58 -1.69 0.33
N LEU A 279 5.43 -1.54 -0.33
CA LEU A 279 5.13 -2.19 -1.58
C LEU A 279 5.35 -1.22 -2.74
N ALA A 280 6.38 -1.47 -3.54
CA ALA A 280 6.62 -0.79 -4.81
C ALA A 280 5.46 -1.05 -5.78
N ARG A 281 4.68 0.00 -6.09
CA ARG A 281 3.66 -0.02 -7.14
C ARG A 281 4.27 0.33 -8.51
N THR A 282 5.33 1.13 -8.54
CA THR A 282 6.20 1.35 -9.72
C THR A 282 7.20 0.20 -9.87
N ASP A 283 7.50 -0.21 -11.11
CA ASP A 283 8.47 -1.29 -11.39
C ASP A 283 9.90 -0.93 -10.95
N PHE A 284 10.63 -1.88 -10.36
CA PHE A 284 12.03 -1.68 -9.98
C PHE A 284 12.94 -1.33 -11.17
N ALA A 285 12.61 -1.86 -12.36
CA ALA A 285 13.29 -1.50 -13.60
C ALA A 285 13.11 -0.02 -13.98
N GLU A 286 11.95 0.55 -13.68
CA GLU A 286 11.63 1.96 -13.91
C GLU A 286 12.27 2.83 -12.84
N MET A 287 12.30 2.38 -11.58
CA MET A 287 13.09 3.03 -10.53
C MET A 287 14.58 3.11 -10.88
N PHE A 288 15.14 2.07 -11.49
CA PHE A 288 16.53 2.07 -11.96
C PHE A 288 16.76 3.16 -13.03
N LYS A 289 15.76 3.48 -13.86
CA LYS A 289 15.87 4.56 -14.86
C LYS A 289 15.94 5.96 -14.25
N VAL A 290 15.50 6.13 -13.00
CA VAL A 290 15.59 7.39 -12.24
C VAL A 290 17.03 7.67 -11.77
N LEU A 291 17.91 6.66 -11.76
CA LEU A 291 19.31 6.86 -11.37
C LEU A 291 20.06 7.81 -12.35
N PRO A 292 21.05 8.57 -11.85
CA PRO A 292 21.97 9.33 -12.70
C PRO A 292 22.49 8.50 -13.88
N LEU A 293 22.57 9.11 -15.07
CA LEU A 293 22.96 8.42 -16.31
C LEU A 293 24.26 7.63 -16.16
N LYS A 294 25.26 8.20 -15.48
CA LYS A 294 26.56 7.54 -15.29
C LYS A 294 26.45 6.25 -14.46
N GLU A 295 25.59 6.22 -13.45
CA GLU A 295 25.32 5.00 -12.66
C GLU A 295 24.59 3.96 -13.49
N ARG A 296 23.59 4.38 -14.28
CA ARG A 296 22.86 3.48 -15.19
C ARG A 296 23.77 2.85 -16.23
N ILE A 297 24.76 3.57 -16.74
CA ILE A 297 25.76 3.03 -17.65
C ILE A 297 26.67 2.04 -16.91
N TYR A 298 27.15 2.39 -15.71
CA TYR A 298 28.08 1.57 -14.96
C TYR A 298 27.48 0.23 -14.48
N PHE A 299 26.28 0.27 -13.91
CA PHE A 299 25.52 -0.89 -13.44
C PHE A 299 24.57 -1.47 -14.50
N GLY A 300 24.68 -0.97 -15.72
CA GLY A 300 23.74 -1.24 -16.80
C GLY A 300 23.76 -2.66 -17.35
N PRO A 301 22.94 -2.92 -18.38
CA PRO A 301 22.72 -4.26 -18.92
C PRO A 301 23.96 -4.88 -19.60
N LYS A 302 24.98 -4.07 -19.92
CA LYS A 302 26.28 -4.55 -20.43
C LYS A 302 27.15 -5.18 -19.34
N HIS A 303 26.92 -4.83 -18.07
CA HIS A 303 27.71 -5.28 -16.91
C HIS A 303 26.82 -5.64 -15.71
N PRO A 304 25.82 -6.53 -15.88
CA PRO A 304 24.85 -6.85 -14.83
C PRO A 304 25.51 -7.50 -13.60
N GLU A 305 26.70 -8.09 -13.74
CA GLU A 305 27.49 -8.65 -12.65
C GLU A 305 27.96 -7.58 -11.65
N ARG A 306 28.15 -6.33 -12.08
CA ARG A 306 28.52 -5.21 -11.20
C ARG A 306 27.35 -4.84 -10.29
N TRP A 307 26.16 -4.77 -10.87
CA TRP A 307 24.90 -4.53 -10.15
C TRP A 307 24.67 -5.61 -9.11
N LEU A 308 24.74 -6.90 -9.50
CA LEU A 308 24.61 -8.02 -8.58
C LEU A 308 25.63 -7.96 -7.44
N ARG A 309 26.90 -7.65 -7.76
CA ARG A 309 27.95 -7.56 -6.74
C ARG A 309 27.67 -6.45 -5.73
N LEU A 310 27.14 -5.31 -6.16
CA LEU A 310 26.73 -4.23 -5.26
C LEU A 310 25.60 -4.67 -4.32
N VAL A 311 24.52 -5.25 -4.86
CA VAL A 311 23.41 -5.75 -4.04
C VAL A 311 23.92 -6.84 -3.07
N LYS A 312 24.85 -7.70 -3.52
CA LYS A 312 25.49 -8.72 -2.68
C LYS A 312 26.33 -8.15 -1.54
N CYS A 313 26.95 -7.00 -1.73
CA CYS A 313 27.62 -6.32 -0.62
C CYS A 313 26.61 -5.82 0.43
N CYS A 314 25.40 -5.43 0.01
CA CYS A 314 24.33 -4.96 0.90
C CYS A 314 23.57 -6.11 1.59
N HIS A 315 23.52 -7.30 0.97
CA HIS A 315 22.87 -8.49 1.51
C HIS A 315 23.74 -9.75 1.31
N PRO A 316 24.79 -9.96 2.14
CA PRO A 316 25.84 -10.95 1.85
C PRO A 316 25.45 -12.40 2.18
N TYR A 317 24.39 -12.64 2.96
CA TYR A 317 24.05 -13.96 3.52
C TYR A 317 23.07 -14.76 2.68
N MET A 318 22.54 -14.18 1.60
CA MET A 318 21.53 -14.82 0.77
C MET A 318 22.16 -15.64 -0.37
N SER A 319 21.59 -16.81 -0.64
CA SER A 319 21.92 -17.58 -1.84
C SER A 319 21.17 -17.00 -3.04
N TRP A 320 21.93 -16.57 -4.05
CA TRP A 320 21.40 -15.88 -5.24
C TRP A 320 20.62 -16.79 -6.18
N LYS A 321 20.82 -18.11 -6.01
CA LYS A 321 20.09 -19.13 -6.76
C LYS A 321 18.74 -19.46 -6.12
N ASP A 322 18.51 -19.01 -4.89
CA ASP A 322 17.23 -19.24 -4.22
C ASP A 322 16.14 -18.42 -4.93
N PRO A 323 14.88 -18.90 -4.91
CA PRO A 323 13.72 -18.10 -5.28
C PRO A 323 13.68 -16.80 -4.47
N VAL A 324 13.15 -15.71 -5.06
CA VAL A 324 12.91 -14.46 -4.32
C VAL A 324 12.03 -14.72 -3.10
N PHE A 325 10.95 -15.48 -3.29
CA PHE A 325 10.10 -15.99 -2.22
C PHE A 325 10.64 -17.34 -1.76
N LYS A 326 11.55 -17.35 -0.78
CA LYS A 326 12.31 -18.54 -0.39
C LYS A 326 11.44 -19.72 0.06
N HIS A 327 10.33 -19.41 0.71
CA HIS A 327 9.35 -20.41 1.15
C HIS A 327 8.18 -20.54 0.16
N GLY A 328 8.39 -20.02 -1.05
CA GLY A 328 7.45 -19.96 -2.15
C GLY A 328 6.22 -19.11 -1.91
N VAL A 329 5.35 -19.18 -2.92
CA VAL A 329 4.01 -18.62 -2.92
C VAL A 329 3.08 -19.75 -3.25
N TYR A 330 2.00 -19.89 -2.48
CA TYR A 330 1.07 -21.00 -2.61
C TYR A 330 -0.28 -20.47 -3.11
N LYS A 331 -0.87 -21.17 -4.07
CA LYS A 331 -2.29 -21.10 -4.41
C LYS A 331 -3.15 -21.58 -3.24
N ASP A 332 -2.74 -22.66 -2.58
CA ASP A 332 -3.30 -23.14 -1.31
C ASP A 332 -2.15 -23.58 -0.38
N ALA A 333 -1.89 -22.81 0.68
CA ALA A 333 -0.85 -23.15 1.65
C ALA A 333 -1.09 -24.46 2.41
N LYS A 334 -2.28 -25.07 2.30
CA LYS A 334 -2.62 -26.37 2.89
C LYS A 334 -2.34 -27.55 1.94
N ASP A 335 -2.17 -27.31 0.65
CA ASP A 335 -1.84 -28.36 -0.31
C ASP A 335 -0.31 -28.51 -0.43
N GLU A 336 0.25 -29.55 0.19
CA GLU A 336 1.69 -29.86 0.11
C GLU A 336 2.17 -30.14 -1.33
N LYS A 337 1.25 -30.43 -2.26
CA LYS A 337 1.57 -30.64 -3.69
C LYS A 337 1.56 -29.35 -4.49
N ASP A 338 1.09 -28.25 -3.91
CA ASP A 338 1.06 -26.97 -4.56
C ASP A 338 2.49 -26.48 -4.77
N LYS A 339 2.91 -26.53 -6.04
CA LYS A 339 4.26 -26.13 -6.43
C LYS A 339 4.35 -24.62 -6.26
N HIS A 340 5.42 -24.16 -5.63
CA HIS A 340 5.70 -22.74 -5.48
C HIS A 340 5.66 -22.03 -6.83
N ILE A 341 4.60 -21.26 -7.04
CA ILE A 341 4.26 -20.69 -8.35
C ILE A 341 5.28 -19.67 -8.87
N LEU A 342 6.26 -19.26 -8.06
CA LEU A 342 7.32 -18.29 -8.40
C LEU A 342 8.75 -18.85 -8.21
N ASP A 343 8.93 -20.17 -8.11
CA ASP A 343 10.27 -20.78 -7.92
C ASP A 343 11.27 -20.44 -9.02
N GLU A 344 10.79 -20.20 -10.24
CA GLU A 344 11.66 -19.86 -11.36
C GLU A 344 12.24 -18.44 -11.28
N VAL A 345 11.63 -17.57 -10.46
CA VAL A 345 12.06 -16.19 -10.21
C VAL A 345 13.09 -16.21 -9.10
N THR A 346 14.33 -16.58 -9.46
CA THR A 346 15.45 -16.54 -8.52
C THR A 346 15.91 -15.11 -8.29
N ILE A 347 16.53 -14.86 -7.13
CA ILE A 347 17.08 -13.54 -6.77
C ILE A 347 18.05 -13.04 -7.84
N GLN A 348 18.93 -13.92 -8.32
CA GLN A 348 19.87 -13.58 -9.40
C GLN A 348 19.14 -13.17 -10.67
N LYS A 349 18.14 -13.96 -11.11
CA LYS A 349 17.38 -13.67 -12.34
C LYS A 349 16.66 -12.34 -12.23
N TRP A 350 15.95 -12.09 -11.13
CA TRP A 350 15.24 -10.84 -10.90
C TRP A 350 16.19 -9.64 -10.99
N LEU A 351 17.27 -9.65 -10.21
CA LEU A 351 18.18 -8.52 -10.12
C LEU A 351 18.99 -8.29 -11.41
N GLN A 352 19.34 -9.34 -12.17
CA GLN A 352 20.01 -9.17 -13.47
C GLN A 352 19.11 -8.53 -14.53
N ASN A 353 17.80 -8.64 -14.38
CA ASN A 353 16.83 -8.13 -15.35
C ASN A 353 16.42 -6.67 -15.09
N ILE A 354 16.52 -6.18 -13.85
CA ILE A 354 16.24 -4.77 -13.50
C ILE A 354 17.01 -3.79 -14.42
N PRO A 355 18.36 -3.85 -14.57
CA PRO A 355 19.08 -2.95 -15.47
C PRO A 355 18.74 -3.12 -16.96
N ARG A 356 18.12 -4.25 -17.33
CA ARG A 356 17.64 -4.54 -18.70
C ARG A 356 16.24 -3.98 -18.95
N GLY A 357 15.63 -3.32 -17.98
CA GLY A 357 14.28 -2.78 -18.12
C GLY A 357 13.18 -3.78 -17.83
N VAL A 358 13.47 -4.88 -17.14
CA VAL A 358 12.48 -5.92 -16.81
C VAL A 358 12.43 -6.13 -15.31
N ASP A 359 11.27 -5.86 -14.71
CA ASP A 359 11.00 -6.22 -13.32
C ASP A 359 10.26 -7.56 -13.25
N MET A 360 10.97 -8.61 -12.86
CA MET A 360 10.41 -9.94 -12.66
C MET A 360 9.54 -10.06 -11.40
N LEU A 361 9.20 -8.98 -10.70
CA LEU A 361 8.15 -9.01 -9.69
C LEU A 361 6.89 -8.23 -10.11
N SER A 362 6.82 -7.81 -11.38
CA SER A 362 5.68 -7.10 -11.94
C SER A 362 4.87 -7.99 -12.86
N LYS A 363 3.54 -8.07 -12.63
CA LYS A 363 2.58 -8.88 -13.40
C LYS A 363 2.74 -8.74 -14.91
N HIS A 364 3.09 -7.55 -15.38
CA HIS A 364 3.15 -7.22 -16.81
C HIS A 364 4.33 -7.83 -17.55
N HIS A 365 5.36 -8.24 -16.82
CA HIS A 365 6.50 -8.97 -17.36
C HIS A 365 6.33 -10.50 -17.29
N PHE A 366 5.14 -10.96 -16.87
CA PHE A 366 4.72 -12.37 -16.85
C PHE A 366 3.55 -12.64 -17.80
N PRO A 367 3.75 -12.57 -19.13
CA PRO A 367 2.66 -12.68 -20.10
C PRO A 367 1.95 -14.05 -20.11
N ASN A 368 2.59 -15.11 -19.60
CA ASN A 368 2.10 -16.50 -19.67
C ASN A 368 1.87 -17.16 -18.31
N PHE A 369 1.86 -16.40 -17.21
CA PHE A 369 1.60 -16.99 -15.90
C PHE A 369 0.12 -16.93 -15.55
N GLU A 370 -0.54 -18.10 -15.51
CA GLU A 370 -1.81 -18.32 -14.82
C GLU A 370 -1.80 -17.68 -13.40
N HIS A 371 -0.61 -17.61 -12.79
CA HIS A 371 -0.38 -17.12 -11.43
C HIS A 371 0.01 -15.64 -11.32
N ALA A 372 0.04 -14.87 -12.41
CA ALA A 372 0.46 -13.47 -12.37
C ALA A 372 -0.47 -12.58 -11.52
N HIS A 373 -1.68 -13.08 -11.21
CA HIS A 373 -2.60 -12.45 -10.26
C HIS A 373 -2.11 -12.50 -8.81
N HIS A 374 -1.19 -13.40 -8.42
CA HIS A 374 -0.60 -13.41 -7.08
C HIS A 374 0.42 -12.28 -6.87
N LEU A 375 0.97 -11.71 -7.95
CA LEU A 375 1.82 -10.51 -7.92
C LEU A 375 1.00 -9.21 -8.00
N GLU A 376 -0.30 -9.27 -7.67
CA GLU A 376 -1.16 -8.11 -7.65
C GLU A 376 -0.54 -6.96 -6.83
N SER A 377 -0.75 -5.73 -7.30
CA SER A 377 -0.17 -4.49 -6.77
C SER A 377 1.35 -4.32 -6.96
N MET A 378 2.14 -5.41 -7.02
CA MET A 378 3.59 -5.34 -7.23
C MET A 378 3.90 -4.87 -8.66
N GLY A 379 4.49 -3.69 -8.81
CA GLY A 379 4.76 -3.11 -10.13
C GLY A 379 3.49 -2.82 -10.97
N GLU A 380 2.31 -2.75 -10.33
CA GLU A 380 1.04 -2.60 -11.08
C GLU A 380 1.04 -1.33 -11.94
N TYR A 381 1.71 -0.28 -11.49
CA TYR A 381 1.79 1.00 -12.17
C TYR A 381 2.89 1.06 -13.24
N ARG A 382 3.66 -0.01 -13.45
CA ARG A 382 4.68 -0.11 -14.51
C ARG A 382 5.67 1.05 -14.47
N ASP A 383 5.65 1.86 -15.52
CA ASP A 383 6.45 3.06 -15.78
C ASP A 383 5.86 4.33 -15.19
N LYS A 384 4.67 4.28 -14.61
CA LYS A 384 4.12 5.46 -13.93
C LYS A 384 4.94 5.76 -12.68
N THR A 385 5.25 7.04 -12.54
CA THR A 385 5.98 7.64 -11.45
C THR A 385 5.31 8.96 -11.14
N ASP A 386 5.43 9.42 -9.91
CA ASP A 386 5.02 10.75 -9.51
C ASP A 386 6.13 11.78 -9.85
N PRO A 387 5.86 12.97 -10.41
CA PRO A 387 6.79 14.09 -10.41
C PRO A 387 7.05 14.58 -8.96
N GLY A 388 8.08 14.04 -8.30
CA GLY A 388 8.44 14.32 -6.92
C GLY A 388 9.00 15.73 -6.65
N GLY A 389 8.34 16.46 -5.76
CA GLY A 389 8.71 17.79 -5.23
C GLY A 389 8.49 18.95 -6.21
N GLY A 390 8.74 20.19 -5.78
CA GLY A 390 8.30 21.42 -6.48
C GLY A 390 8.78 21.64 -7.92
N THR A 391 9.60 20.75 -8.48
CA THR A 391 10.01 20.78 -9.89
C THR A 391 9.53 19.51 -10.59
N ASN A 392 8.73 19.64 -11.66
CA ASN A 392 8.16 18.53 -12.47
C ASN A 392 9.21 17.59 -13.12
N THR A 393 10.50 17.77 -12.84
CA THR A 393 11.60 17.04 -13.47
C THR A 393 12.07 15.81 -12.70
N THR A 394 11.79 15.72 -11.39
CA THR A 394 12.23 14.58 -10.58
C THR A 394 11.14 13.52 -10.58
N ARG A 395 11.44 12.32 -11.07
CA ARG A 395 10.51 11.18 -10.99
C ARG A 395 10.67 10.47 -9.65
N ALA A 396 9.57 10.20 -8.98
CA ALA A 396 9.46 9.50 -7.72
C ALA A 396 8.66 8.20 -7.95
N PRO A 397 9.20 7.02 -7.60
CA PRO A 397 8.40 5.81 -7.59
C PRO A 397 7.18 5.94 -6.68
N ILE A 398 6.11 5.29 -7.09
CA ILE A 398 4.89 5.18 -6.29
C ILE A 398 5.03 3.94 -5.41
N ILE A 399 4.85 4.15 -4.10
CA ILE A 399 4.99 3.12 -3.08
C ILE A 399 3.73 3.15 -2.24
N GLU A 400 3.22 1.97 -1.94
CA GLU A 400 2.17 1.74 -0.98
C GLU A 400 2.79 1.34 0.35
N ILE A 401 2.37 2.00 1.42
CA ILE A 401 2.74 1.69 2.78
C ILE A 401 1.60 0.93 3.42
N ARG A 402 1.94 -0.23 3.98
CA ARG A 402 1.02 -1.17 4.62
C ARG A 402 1.43 -1.43 6.06
N GLY A 403 0.46 -1.82 6.88
CA GLY A 403 0.73 -2.39 8.20
C GLY A 403 1.42 -1.44 9.19
N MET A 404 1.20 -0.12 9.06
CA MET A 404 1.74 0.85 10.02
C MET A 404 1.09 0.69 11.39
N GLU A 405 -0.24 0.59 11.41
CA GLU A 405 -1.03 0.39 12.63
C GLU A 405 -2.43 -0.12 12.30
N THR A 406 -3.17 -0.47 13.34
CA THR A 406 -4.62 -0.70 13.29
C THR A 406 -5.30 0.34 14.16
N ILE A 407 -6.35 0.96 13.65
CA ILE A 407 -7.14 1.98 14.35
C ILE A 407 -8.41 1.31 14.88
N ASP A 408 -8.59 1.29 16.20
CA ASP A 408 -9.76 0.72 16.89
C ASP A 408 -10.85 1.76 17.16
N LYS A 409 -10.55 3.04 16.90
CA LYS A 409 -11.42 4.18 17.16
C LYS A 409 -11.45 5.11 15.95
N PRO A 410 -12.59 5.23 15.25
CA PRO A 410 -12.72 6.09 14.08
C PRO A 410 -12.19 7.51 14.31
N GLU A 411 -12.37 8.09 15.49
CA GLU A 411 -12.02 9.48 15.80
C GLU A 411 -10.52 9.80 15.67
N VAL A 412 -9.66 8.78 15.68
CA VAL A 412 -8.20 8.94 15.49
C VAL A 412 -7.84 9.08 14.01
N LEU A 413 -8.71 8.61 13.11
CA LEU A 413 -8.44 8.50 11.67
C LEU A 413 -8.06 9.83 11.00
N PRO A 414 -8.76 10.97 11.21
CA PRO A 414 -8.39 12.22 10.53
C PRO A 414 -6.98 12.67 10.88
N ARG A 415 -6.61 12.54 12.16
CA ARG A 415 -5.27 12.88 12.65
C ARG A 415 -4.21 11.95 12.05
N TRP A 416 -4.52 10.66 11.93
CA TRP A 416 -3.61 9.71 11.29
C TRP A 416 -3.38 10.06 9.82
N MET A 417 -4.45 10.29 9.06
CA MET A 417 -4.37 10.67 7.64
C MET A 417 -3.57 11.96 7.46
N GLU A 418 -3.84 12.98 8.27
CA GLU A 418 -3.12 14.26 8.23
C GLU A 418 -1.63 14.07 8.52
N ASN A 419 -1.26 13.32 9.56
CA ASN A 419 0.13 13.05 9.88
C ASN A 419 0.85 12.29 8.76
N ALA A 420 0.19 11.29 8.17
CA ALA A 420 0.74 10.50 7.08
C ALA A 420 0.97 11.39 5.83
N TRP A 421 -0.02 12.22 5.47
CA TRP A 421 0.11 13.18 4.38
C TRP A 421 1.24 14.18 4.62
N LYS A 422 1.33 14.77 5.82
CA LYS A 422 2.35 15.77 6.19
C LYS A 422 3.76 15.18 6.11
N MET A 423 3.92 13.92 6.51
CA MET A 423 5.16 13.19 6.38
C MET A 423 5.57 13.04 4.91
N ILE A 424 4.65 12.64 4.03
CA ILE A 424 4.93 12.55 2.58
C ILE A 424 5.31 13.90 1.99
N TYR A 425 4.49 14.91 2.27
CA TYR A 425 4.72 16.28 1.83
C TYR A 425 6.13 16.74 2.22
N ALA A 426 6.53 16.52 3.46
CA ALA A 426 7.83 16.93 3.95
C ALA A 426 9.01 16.15 3.35
N LEU A 427 8.89 14.82 3.22
CA LEU A 427 9.91 13.99 2.56
C LEU A 427 10.11 14.47 1.12
N ASN A 428 9.03 14.65 0.36
CA ASN A 428 9.11 15.08 -1.03
C ASN A 428 9.62 16.52 -1.20
N ASN A 429 9.38 17.39 -0.22
CA ASN A 429 9.88 18.76 -0.21
C ASN A 429 11.22 18.95 0.54
N ARG A 430 11.83 17.87 1.03
CA ARG A 430 13.08 17.89 1.83
C ARG A 430 13.02 18.87 3.00
N LEU A 431 11.85 18.94 3.63
CA LEU A 431 11.70 19.67 4.87
C LEU A 431 12.39 18.83 5.95
N ASN A 432 13.23 19.48 6.75
CA ASN A 432 13.98 18.81 7.80
C ASN A 432 13.02 18.47 8.95
N LEU A 433 12.28 17.37 8.78
CA LEU A 433 11.39 16.85 9.78
C LEU A 433 12.18 15.95 10.73
N LYS A 434 12.13 16.29 12.01
CA LYS A 434 12.36 15.30 13.06
C LYS A 434 11.03 14.63 13.35
N TYR A 435 10.91 13.37 12.97
CA TYR A 435 9.72 12.59 13.26
C TYR A 435 9.44 12.55 14.77
N GLY A 436 8.25 12.97 15.18
CA GLY A 436 7.88 13.05 16.59
C GLY A 436 8.27 14.36 17.30
N GLU A 437 8.47 15.48 16.60
CA GLU A 437 8.19 16.80 17.19
C GLU A 437 6.76 17.21 16.80
N PRO A 438 6.00 17.96 17.62
CA PRO A 438 4.74 18.54 17.19
C PRO A 438 5.00 19.36 15.93
N PHE A 439 4.62 18.80 14.78
CA PHE A 439 4.85 19.44 13.51
C PHE A 439 3.62 20.30 13.18
N GLU A 440 3.67 21.54 13.66
CA GLU A 440 2.87 22.60 13.05
C GLU A 440 3.55 22.93 11.71
N ILE A 441 2.96 22.43 10.62
CA ILE A 441 3.19 23.10 9.35
C ILE A 441 2.61 24.48 9.55
N ASP A 442 3.47 25.48 9.48
CA ASP A 442 3.05 26.87 9.31
C ASP A 442 2.25 26.92 8.01
N GLU A 443 0.91 26.94 8.12
CA GLU A 443 0.00 26.84 6.98
C GLU A 443 0.24 28.01 6.01
N ASP A 444 0.66 29.18 6.53
CA ASP A 444 1.06 30.32 5.71
C ASP A 444 2.30 30.02 4.85
N LYS A 445 3.16 29.08 5.27
CA LYS A 445 4.30 28.63 4.47
C LYS A 445 3.90 27.60 3.39
N LEU A 446 2.80 26.85 3.55
CA LEU A 446 2.33 25.92 2.50
C LEU A 446 2.02 26.66 1.20
N GLU A 447 1.37 27.82 1.28
CA GLU A 447 1.08 28.64 0.10
C GLU A 447 2.36 29.12 -0.59
N VAL A 448 3.37 29.51 0.19
CA VAL A 448 4.67 29.99 -0.36
C VAL A 448 5.44 28.87 -1.05
N PHE A 449 5.45 27.66 -0.50
CA PHE A 449 6.12 26.49 -1.10
C PHE A 449 5.39 25.95 -2.34
N CYS A 450 4.07 26.08 -2.39
CA CYS A 450 3.28 25.70 -3.57
C CYS A 450 3.38 26.74 -4.69
N ALA A 451 3.58 28.02 -4.35
CA ALA A 451 3.72 29.10 -5.33
C ALA A 451 5.14 29.25 -5.93
N LYS A 452 6.19 28.80 -5.23
CA LYS A 452 7.58 28.90 -5.70
C LYS A 452 8.39 27.64 -5.35
N PRO A 453 9.02 26.97 -6.33
CA PRO A 453 9.93 25.87 -6.02
C PRO A 453 11.06 26.36 -5.10
N PRO A 454 11.44 25.59 -4.06
CA PRO A 454 12.51 25.98 -3.16
C PRO A 454 13.81 26.19 -3.95
N PRO A 455 14.67 27.15 -3.54
CA PRO A 455 15.96 27.35 -4.19
C PRO A 455 16.77 26.05 -4.13
N PHE A 456 17.30 25.63 -5.28
CA PHE A 456 18.07 24.41 -5.45
C PHE A 456 19.27 24.43 -4.47
N ARG A 457 19.29 23.55 -3.46
CA ARG A 457 20.51 23.27 -2.70
C ARG A 457 21.36 22.29 -3.53
N PRO A 458 22.57 22.68 -3.97
CA PRO A 458 23.43 21.83 -4.80
C PRO A 458 23.89 20.56 -4.08
#